data_AF-A0A1H7A225-F1
#
_entry.id   AF-A0A1H7A225-F1
#
_cell.length_a   1.000
_cell.length_b   1.000
_cell.length_c   1.000
_cell.angle_alpha   90.00
_cell.angle_beta   90.00
_cell.angle_gamma   90.00
#
_symmetry.space_group_name_H-M   'P 1'
#
loop_
_entity.id
_entity.type
_entity.pdbx_description
1 polymer ?
#
loop_
_entity_poly.entity_id
_entity_poly.type
_entity_poly.pdbx_seq_one_letter_code
_entity_poly.pdbx_strand_id
1 'polypeptide(L)'
;MIPGAILNLGGTEFTVPPINLRIDFDYKDAIAVLCEPEGNVDFRVYVEAASNVLFALVKRNYPDLTRDQFNDLIDLPMLRPIINGMLHISGYVGRPLEPAATGSASPSPEPASSDSSTPLLDGSPTTSSNV
;
A
#
# COMPACT_ATOMS: atom_id res chain seq x y z
N MET A 1 11.64 4.54 19.95
CA MET A 1 10.45 4.83 19.12
C MET A 1 10.51 3.95 17.88
N ILE A 2 9.40 3.30 17.52
CA ILE A 2 9.27 2.42 16.36
C ILE A 2 8.95 3.30 15.13
N PRO A 3 9.64 3.11 13.99
CA PRO A 3 9.33 3.83 12.75
C PRO A 3 7.88 3.62 12.30
N GLY A 4 7.28 4.63 11.68
CA GLY A 4 5.87 4.61 11.30
C GLY A 4 5.45 5.82 10.46
N ALA A 5 4.15 5.91 10.18
CA ALA A 5 3.57 7.08 9.52
C ALA A 5 3.44 8.24 10.51
N ILE A 6 3.71 9.46 10.06
CA ILE A 6 3.43 10.67 10.83
C ILE A 6 1.97 11.04 10.58
N LEU A 7 1.16 11.07 11.64
CA LEU A 7 -0.24 11.46 11.62
C LEU A 7 -0.44 12.70 12.47
N ASN A 8 -1.23 13.65 11.97
CA ASN A 8 -1.69 14.77 12.78
C ASN A 8 -3.04 14.42 13.42
N LEU A 9 -3.06 14.31 14.75
CA LEU A 9 -4.25 14.05 15.55
C LEU A 9 -4.47 15.23 16.50
N GLY A 10 -5.60 15.91 16.39
CA GLY A 10 -5.92 17.08 17.23
C GLY A 10 -4.87 18.19 17.17
N GLY A 11 -4.23 18.40 16.02
CA GLY A 11 -3.16 19.40 15.85
C GLY A 11 -1.77 18.95 16.31
N THR A 12 -1.64 17.72 16.83
CA THR A 12 -0.37 17.16 17.33
C THR A 12 0.14 16.05 16.42
N GLU A 13 1.44 16.03 16.12
CA GLU A 13 2.05 14.99 15.31
C GLU A 13 2.39 13.74 16.14
N PHE A 14 1.89 12.58 15.68
CA PHE A 14 2.17 11.26 16.24
C PHE A 14 2.85 10.38 15.19
N THR A 15 3.91 9.67 15.59
CA THR A 15 4.52 8.61 14.78
C THR A 15 3.82 7.29 15.09
N VAL A 16 2.99 6.81 14.17
CA VAL A 16 2.17 5.61 14.34
C VAL A 16 2.79 4.41 13.63
N PRO A 17 3.24 3.37 14.36
CA PRO A 17 3.84 2.18 13.77
C PRO A 17 2.85 1.39 12.89
N PRO A 18 3.34 0.63 11.89
CA PRO A 18 2.52 -0.30 11.13
C PRO A 18 1.98 -1.44 12.02
N ILE A 19 0.90 -2.09 11.58
CA ILE A 19 0.30 -3.25 12.26
C ILE A 19 1.36 -4.36 12.41
N ASN A 20 1.55 -4.82 13.65
CA ASN A 20 2.39 -5.98 13.94
C ASN A 20 1.53 -7.24 14.08
N LEU A 21 2.18 -8.41 14.08
CA LEU A 21 1.50 -9.71 14.15
C LEU A 21 0.57 -9.85 15.37
N ARG A 22 0.95 -9.28 16.51
CA ARG A 22 0.11 -9.32 17.71
C ARG A 22 -1.18 -8.53 17.53
N ILE A 23 -1.11 -7.30 17.02
CA ILE A 23 -2.31 -6.49 16.75
C ILE A 23 -3.16 -7.15 15.65
N ASP A 24 -2.55 -7.76 14.64
CA ASP A 24 -3.28 -8.54 13.64
C ASP A 24 -4.12 -9.66 14.27
N PHE A 25 -3.51 -10.47 15.15
CA PHE A 25 -4.23 -11.56 15.83
C PHE A 25 -5.28 -11.06 16.82
N ASP A 26 -4.95 -10.05 17.62
CA ASP A 26 -5.84 -9.53 18.67
C ASP A 26 -7.05 -8.79 18.08
N TYR A 27 -6.91 -8.20 16.90
CA TYR A 27 -7.92 -7.34 16.26
C TYR A 27 -8.34 -7.80 14.86
N LYS A 28 -8.16 -9.09 14.52
CA LYS A 28 -8.44 -9.62 13.16
C LYS A 28 -9.80 -9.20 12.60
N ASP A 29 -10.85 -9.27 13.42
CA ASP A 29 -12.23 -9.00 12.98
C ASP A 29 -12.45 -7.49 12.77
N ALA A 30 -11.82 -6.66 13.61
CA ALA A 30 -11.82 -5.22 13.43
C ALA A 30 -11.03 -4.82 12.17
N ILE A 31 -9.87 -5.44 11.93
CA ILE A 31 -9.07 -5.18 10.73
C ILE A 31 -9.85 -5.57 9.47
N ALA A 32 -10.56 -6.70 9.48
CA ALA A 32 -11.44 -7.09 8.38
C ALA A 32 -12.50 -6.01 8.10
N VAL A 33 -13.16 -5.48 9.13
CA VAL A 33 -14.10 -4.34 9.01
C VAL A 33 -13.43 -3.12 8.38
N LEU A 34 -12.19 -2.81 8.73
CA LEU A 34 -11.47 -1.64 8.20
C LEU A 34 -11.05 -1.80 6.75
N CYS A 35 -10.93 -3.04 6.26
CA CYS A 35 -10.62 -3.35 4.87
C CYS A 35 -11.87 -3.34 3.96
N GLU A 36 -13.08 -3.30 4.53
CA GLU A 36 -14.30 -3.25 3.73
C GLU A 36 -14.46 -1.91 2.98
N PRO A 37 -14.96 -1.94 1.73
CA PRO A 37 -15.31 -0.74 0.98
C PRO A 37 -16.26 0.21 1.72
N GLU A 38 -16.22 1.49 1.34
CA GLU A 38 -17.15 2.48 1.87
C GLU A 38 -18.61 2.11 1.60
N GLY A 39 -19.44 2.18 2.64
CA GLY A 39 -20.86 1.83 2.55
C GLY A 39 -21.19 0.36 2.80
N ASN A 40 -20.20 -0.53 2.85
CA ASN A 40 -20.43 -1.97 3.11
C ASN A 40 -20.59 -2.30 4.60
N VAL A 41 -20.14 -1.42 5.48
CA VAL A 41 -20.21 -1.59 6.94
C VAL A 41 -20.91 -0.40 7.55
N ASP A 42 -21.72 -0.67 8.58
CA ASP A 42 -22.30 0.38 9.42
C ASP A 42 -21.21 1.33 9.95
N PHE A 43 -21.46 2.63 9.86
CA PHE A 43 -20.47 3.63 10.20
C PHE A 43 -20.01 3.53 11.65
N ARG A 44 -20.90 3.18 12.59
CA ARG A 44 -20.54 3.07 14.00
C ARG A 44 -19.65 1.85 14.26
N VAL A 45 -19.93 0.72 13.59
CA VAL A 45 -19.07 -0.47 13.64
C VAL A 45 -17.68 -0.14 13.09
N TYR A 46 -17.60 0.60 11.99
CA TYR A 46 -16.32 1.08 11.42
C TYR A 46 -15.56 1.96 12.42
N VAL A 47 -16.24 2.93 13.05
CA VAL A 47 -15.61 3.85 14.02
C VAL A 47 -15.04 3.10 15.22
N GLU A 48 -15.77 2.12 15.75
CA GLU A 48 -15.32 1.31 16.87
C GLU A 48 -14.08 0.48 16.50
N ALA A 49 -14.11 -0.21 15.36
CA ALA A 49 -12.98 -0.96 14.84
C ALA A 49 -11.75 -0.07 14.64
N ALA A 50 -11.94 1.10 14.04
CA ALA A 50 -10.88 2.05 13.72
C ALA A 50 -10.24 2.59 14.99
N SER A 51 -11.05 3.03 15.96
CA SER A 51 -10.55 3.52 17.24
C SER A 51 -9.78 2.44 18.00
N ASN A 52 -10.27 1.20 18.03
CA ASN A 52 -9.60 0.08 18.70
C ASN A 52 -8.21 -0.21 18.10
N VAL A 53 -8.13 -0.38 16.79
CA VAL A 53 -6.89 -0.71 16.09
C VAL A 53 -5.90 0.46 16.17
N LEU A 54 -6.34 1.68 15.89
CA LEU A 54 -5.46 2.84 15.85
C LEU A 54 -4.89 3.17 17.24
N PHE A 55 -5.67 3.04 18.31
CA PHE A 55 -5.16 3.21 19.67
C PHE A 55 -4.10 2.17 20.02
N ALA A 56 -4.33 0.90 19.66
CA ALA A 56 -3.36 -0.17 19.90
C ALA A 56 -2.03 0.10 19.17
N LEU A 57 -2.07 0.69 17.98
CA LEU A 57 -0.88 1.08 17.22
C LEU A 57 -0.15 2.26 17.88
N VAL A 58 -0.87 3.35 18.18
CA VAL A 58 -0.28 4.56 18.80
C VAL A 58 0.36 4.23 20.14
N LYS A 59 -0.31 3.41 20.98
CA LYS A 59 0.18 3.04 22.31
C LYS A 59 1.55 2.34 22.30
N ARG A 60 1.97 1.76 21.16
CA ARG A 60 3.31 1.15 21.03
C ARG A 60 4.44 2.17 21.09
N ASN A 61 4.21 3.40 20.64
CA ASN A 61 5.17 4.51 20.75
C ASN A 61 4.86 5.44 21.93
N TYR A 62 3.61 5.45 22.37
CA TYR A 62 3.09 6.36 23.40
C TYR A 62 2.37 5.55 24.49
N PRO A 63 3.09 4.76 25.31
CA PRO A 63 2.48 3.83 26.27
C PRO A 63 1.63 4.50 27.36
N ASP A 64 1.95 5.76 27.67
CA ASP A 64 1.26 6.58 28.67
C ASP A 64 -0.01 7.25 28.13
N LEU A 65 -0.25 7.20 26.80
CA LEU A 65 -1.46 7.76 26.21
C LEU A 65 -2.69 6.95 26.66
N THR A 66 -3.62 7.62 27.32
CA THR A 66 -4.86 7.01 27.77
C THR A 66 -5.87 6.89 26.64
N ARG A 67 -6.86 6.01 26.82
CA ARG A 67 -7.93 5.80 25.84
C ARG A 67 -8.77 7.07 25.65
N ASP A 68 -9.07 7.77 26.73
CA ASP A 68 -9.90 8.98 26.69
C ASP A 68 -9.17 10.10 25.96
N GLN A 69 -7.90 10.36 26.32
CA GLN A 69 -7.06 11.34 25.61
C GLN A 69 -6.96 11.03 24.12
N PHE A 70 -6.82 9.75 23.74
CA PHE A 70 -6.77 9.36 22.34
C PHE A 70 -8.07 9.64 21.59
N ASN A 71 -9.22 9.36 22.21
CA ASN A 71 -10.52 9.60 21.59
C ASN A 71 -10.79 11.10 21.39
N ASP A 72 -10.29 11.95 22.28
CA ASP A 72 -10.41 13.41 22.18
C ASP A 72 -9.58 14.00 21.02
N LEU A 73 -8.60 13.26 20.49
CA LEU A 73 -7.69 13.73 19.43
C LEU A 73 -8.18 13.42 18.01
N ILE A 74 -9.22 12.60 17.85
CA ILE A 74 -9.63 12.09 16.52
C ILE A 74 -10.96 12.68 16.09
N ASP A 75 -10.91 13.49 15.04
CA ASP A 75 -12.09 13.97 14.36
C ASP A 75 -12.65 12.89 13.42
N LEU A 76 -13.96 12.60 13.55
CA LEU A 76 -14.64 11.59 12.72
C LEU A 76 -14.41 11.75 11.20
N PRO A 77 -14.40 12.97 10.61
CA PRO A 77 -14.12 13.14 9.18
C PRO A 77 -12.72 12.68 8.76
N MET A 78 -11.74 12.70 9.67
CA MET A 78 -10.36 12.32 9.40
C MET A 78 -10.09 10.83 9.59
N LEU A 79 -11.02 10.10 10.20
CA LEU A 79 -10.82 8.70 10.59
C LEU A 79 -10.52 7.79 9.38
N ARG A 80 -11.31 7.88 8.31
CA ARG A 80 -11.13 7.08 7.09
C ARG A 80 -9.77 7.33 6.41
N PRO A 81 -9.39 8.59 6.11
CA PRO A 81 -8.07 8.90 5.56
C PRO A 81 -6.91 8.35 6.41
N ILE A 82 -7.00 8.52 7.74
CA ILE A 82 -6.00 8.00 8.68
C ILE A 82 -5.90 6.48 8.58
N ILE A 83 -7.01 5.76 8.70
CA ILE A 83 -7.03 4.29 8.64
C ILE A 83 -6.52 3.79 7.30
N ASN A 84 -6.93 4.39 6.18
CA ASN A 84 -6.47 3.98 4.86
C ASN A 84 -4.95 4.14 4.72
N GLY A 85 -4.38 5.26 5.19
CA GLY A 85 -2.93 5.45 5.25
C GLY A 85 -2.24 4.41 6.12
N MET A 86 -2.84 4.08 7.27
CA MET A 86 -2.29 3.09 8.18
C MET A 86 -2.33 1.66 7.63
N LEU A 87 -3.43 1.26 7.02
CA LEU A 87 -3.56 -0.01 6.30
C LEU A 87 -2.55 -0.07 5.15
N HIS A 88 -2.30 1.05 4.47
CA HIS A 88 -1.34 1.12 3.38
C HIS A 88 0.09 0.82 3.81
N ILE A 89 0.60 1.52 4.82
CA ILE A 89 1.95 1.26 5.33
C ILE A 89 2.08 -0.11 6.00
N SER A 90 0.95 -0.73 6.38
CA SER A 90 0.90 -2.05 6.98
C SER A 90 0.71 -3.18 5.97
N GLY A 91 0.63 -2.89 4.66
CA GLY A 91 0.53 -3.90 3.61
C GLY A 91 -0.86 -4.55 3.46
N TYR A 92 -1.93 -3.82 3.79
CA TYR A 92 -3.31 -4.28 3.64
C TYR A 92 -3.99 -3.83 2.34
N VAL A 93 -3.44 -2.85 1.61
CA VAL A 93 -4.02 -2.44 0.32
C VAL A 93 -3.63 -3.43 -0.76
N GLY A 94 -4.63 -3.96 -1.48
CA GLY A 94 -4.42 -4.77 -2.67
C GLY A 94 -4.28 -6.28 -2.44
N ARG A 95 -4.74 -6.82 -1.31
CA ARG A 95 -5.08 -8.25 -1.25
C ARG A 95 -6.53 -8.42 -1.71
N PRO A 96 -6.79 -8.98 -2.91
CA PRO A 96 -8.11 -9.49 -3.21
C PRO A 96 -8.46 -10.51 -2.11
N LEU A 97 -9.67 -10.44 -1.57
CA LEU A 97 -10.18 -11.43 -0.60
C LEU A 97 -10.50 -12.78 -1.26
N GLU A 98 -10.11 -12.99 -2.52
CA GLU A 98 -10.21 -14.27 -3.19
C GLU A 98 -8.89 -15.07 -3.06
N PRO A 99 -8.94 -16.37 -2.76
CA PRO A 99 -7.75 -17.21 -2.82
C PRO A 99 -7.16 -17.05 -4.21
N ALA A 100 -5.86 -16.72 -4.28
CA ALA A 100 -5.14 -16.52 -5.52
C ALA A 100 -5.43 -17.70 -6.48
N ALA A 101 -6.28 -17.45 -7.47
CA ALA A 101 -6.40 -18.32 -8.61
C ALA A 101 -5.04 -18.26 -9.31
N THR A 102 -4.26 -19.32 -9.12
CA THR A 102 -3.07 -19.60 -9.91
C THR A 102 -3.38 -19.45 -11.39
N GLY A 103 -2.73 -18.50 -12.05
CA GLY A 103 -2.68 -18.48 -13.51
C GLY A 103 -2.71 -17.09 -14.11
N SER A 104 -1.53 -16.53 -14.41
CA SER A 104 -1.19 -16.07 -15.75
C SER A 104 0.31 -15.75 -15.79
N ALA A 105 1.03 -16.60 -16.51
CA ALA A 105 2.43 -16.45 -16.81
C ALA A 105 2.71 -15.09 -17.47
N SER A 106 3.77 -14.41 -17.03
CA SER A 106 4.43 -13.41 -17.86
C SER A 106 4.98 -14.10 -19.11
N PRO A 107 4.73 -13.59 -20.33
CA PRO A 107 5.54 -13.99 -21.47
C PRO A 107 6.94 -13.41 -21.26
N SER A 108 7.90 -14.31 -21.07
CA SER A 108 9.33 -13.99 -21.12
C SER A 108 9.67 -13.42 -22.50
N PRO A 109 10.47 -12.34 -22.62
CA PRO A 109 10.93 -11.89 -23.92
C PRO A 109 11.94 -12.91 -24.48
N GLU A 110 11.64 -13.47 -25.66
CA GLU A 110 12.60 -14.26 -26.45
C GLU A 110 13.81 -13.40 -26.84
N PRO A 111 15.05 -13.92 -26.76
CA PRO A 111 16.21 -13.25 -27.31
C PRO A 111 16.24 -13.47 -28.83
N ALA A 112 15.95 -12.43 -29.60
CA ALA A 112 16.21 -12.44 -31.04
C ALA A 112 17.73 -12.53 -31.27
N SER A 113 18.17 -13.72 -31.65
CA SER A 113 19.56 -14.03 -31.96
C SER A 113 19.96 -13.38 -33.29
N SER A 114 21.00 -12.54 -33.23
CA SER A 114 21.75 -12.06 -34.37
C SER A 114 22.58 -13.19 -34.99
N ASP A 115 22.31 -13.54 -36.24
CA ASP A 115 23.22 -14.18 -37.20
C ASP A 115 22.47 -14.16 -38.55
N SER A 116 23.05 -14.00 -39.74
CA SER A 116 24.44 -13.95 -40.19
C SER A 116 24.44 -13.55 -41.68
N SER A 117 25.64 -13.22 -42.19
CA SER A 117 26.09 -13.40 -43.58
C SER A 117 25.88 -12.30 -44.64
N THR A 118 26.93 -11.50 -44.83
CA THR A 118 27.43 -11.00 -46.14
C THR A 118 27.95 -12.16 -47.00
N PRO A 119 28.02 -12.04 -48.35
CA PRO A 119 29.29 -11.61 -48.98
C PRO A 119 29.21 -10.83 -50.32
N LEU A 120 30.24 -9.97 -50.51
CA LEU A 120 31.09 -9.64 -51.70
C LEU A 120 30.42 -9.23 -53.05
N LEU A 121 30.63 -8.01 -53.57
CA LEU A 121 31.80 -7.40 -54.29
C LEU A 121 31.66 -7.55 -55.83
N ASP A 122 31.58 -6.45 -56.59
CA ASP A 122 32.58 -6.02 -57.60
C ASP A 122 32.05 -4.91 -58.56
N GLY A 123 32.93 -3.97 -58.97
CA GLY A 123 32.83 -3.22 -60.23
C GLY A 123 32.30 -1.76 -60.26
N SER A 124 33.16 -0.77 -60.00
CA SER A 124 33.05 0.63 -60.52
C SER A 124 33.35 0.67 -62.05
N PRO A 125 33.32 1.81 -62.82
CA PRO A 125 33.08 3.23 -62.46
C PRO A 125 32.25 4.09 -63.48
N THR A 126 32.11 5.39 -63.17
CA THR A 126 32.11 6.59 -64.06
C THR A 126 30.85 7.48 -64.24
N THR A 127 31.11 8.78 -64.03
CA THR A 127 30.66 9.99 -64.79
C THR A 127 29.40 10.77 -64.38
N SER A 128 29.66 12.07 -64.09
CA SER A 128 28.95 13.35 -64.32
C SER A 128 27.47 13.32 -64.74
N SER A 129 26.59 14.26 -64.36
CA SER A 129 26.76 15.71 -64.42
C SER A 129 25.53 16.40 -63.82
N ASN A 130 25.70 17.61 -63.28
CA ASN A 130 24.63 18.56 -62.97
C ASN A 130 23.76 18.88 -64.19
N VAL A 131 22.44 19.02 -63.97
CA VAL A 131 21.59 20.13 -64.46
C VAL A 131 20.59 20.47 -63.36
#